data_AF-A0A7S2XI18-F1
#
_entry.id   AF-A0A7S2XI18-F1
#
_cell.length_a   1.000
_cell.length_b   1.000
_cell.length_c   1.000
_cell.angle_alpha   90.00
_cell.angle_beta   90.00
_cell.angle_gamma   90.00
#
_symmetry.space_group_name_H-M   'P 1'
#
loop_
_entity.id
_entity.type
_entity.pdbx_description
1 polymer ?
#
loop_
_entity_poly.entity_id
_entity_poly.type
_entity_poly.pdbx_seq_one_letter_code
_entity_poly.pdbx_strand_id
1 'polypeptide(L)'
;QLLNEDVLDSSLDAMTDVIHGRLLRWALAKSTTTYRCRGDGRRGSICEPSDGALIIRPINLSTPIFPDVVHGSAMFSRGETQVLCTATLGAPREGRPVTNPFSSVSKRKKVDPNL
;
A
#
# COMPACT_ATOMS: atom_id res chain seq x y z
N GLN A 1 8.74 -49.28 -7.24
CA GLN A 1 8.97 -47.92 -7.78
C GLN A 1 8.09 -46.89 -7.08
N LEU A 2 6.78 -47.10 -6.90
CA LEU A 2 5.89 -46.15 -6.22
C LEU A 2 6.25 -45.85 -4.74
N LEU A 3 6.64 -46.86 -3.95
CA LEU A 3 6.98 -46.68 -2.53
C LEU A 3 8.18 -45.76 -2.24
N ASN A 4 9.09 -45.56 -3.21
CA ASN A 4 10.23 -44.67 -3.03
C ASN A 4 9.85 -43.20 -3.29
N GLU A 5 8.89 -42.97 -4.18
CA GLU A 5 8.38 -41.62 -4.49
C GLU A 5 7.60 -41.06 -3.31
N ASP A 6 6.75 -41.86 -2.65
CA ASP A 6 5.97 -41.43 -1.47
C ASP A 6 6.88 -41.07 -0.26
N VAL A 7 7.99 -41.78 -0.09
CA VAL A 7 8.98 -41.51 0.96
C VAL A 7 9.81 -40.26 0.63
N LEU A 8 10.09 -40.02 -0.65
CA LEU A 8 10.74 -38.79 -1.10
C LEU A 8 9.83 -37.58 -0.95
N ASP A 9 8.55 -37.69 -1.32
CA ASP A 9 7.57 -36.60 -1.19
C ASP A 9 7.31 -36.24 0.27
N SER A 10 7.20 -37.22 1.17
CA SER A 10 7.05 -36.95 2.61
C SER A 10 8.30 -36.30 3.22
N SER A 11 9.50 -36.70 2.78
CA SER A 11 10.76 -36.04 3.17
C SER A 11 10.84 -34.61 2.63
N LEU A 12 10.43 -34.41 1.37
CA LEU A 12 10.42 -33.10 0.72
C LEU A 12 9.42 -32.15 1.38
N ASP A 13 8.23 -32.63 1.75
CA ASP A 13 7.20 -31.85 2.45
C ASP A 13 7.68 -31.45 3.85
N ALA A 14 8.30 -32.39 4.58
CA ALA A 14 8.91 -32.10 5.88
C ALA A 14 10.04 -31.06 5.78
N MET A 15 10.88 -31.13 4.75
CA MET A 15 11.90 -30.11 4.50
C MET A 15 11.29 -28.77 4.09
N THR A 16 10.24 -28.79 3.28
CA THR A 16 9.51 -27.60 2.84
C THR A 16 8.94 -26.85 4.05
N ASP A 17 8.35 -27.57 5.00
CA ASP A 17 7.84 -26.99 6.25
C ASP A 17 8.94 -26.37 7.12
N VAL A 18 10.11 -26.99 7.19
CA VAL A 18 11.25 -26.43 7.94
C VAL A 18 11.82 -25.21 7.23
N ILE A 19 12.01 -25.28 5.92
CA ILE A 19 12.58 -24.20 5.11
C ILE A 19 11.65 -22.99 5.09
N HIS A 20 10.40 -23.17 4.66
CA HIS A 20 9.42 -22.08 4.64
C HIS A 20 9.04 -21.65 6.04
N GLY A 21 8.77 -22.63 6.90
CA GLY A 21 8.14 -22.37 8.17
C GLY A 21 9.06 -21.89 9.28
N ARG A 22 10.37 -22.16 9.18
CA ARG A 22 11.35 -21.67 10.16
C ARG A 22 12.39 -20.79 9.50
N LEU A 23 13.09 -21.29 8.48
CA LEU A 23 14.24 -20.59 7.91
C LEU A 23 13.83 -19.28 7.20
N LEU A 24 12.88 -19.34 6.26
CA LEU A 24 12.43 -18.18 5.50
C LEU A 24 11.68 -17.18 6.39
N ARG A 25 10.81 -17.66 7.31
CA ARG A 25 10.15 -16.80 8.30
C ARG A 25 11.16 -16.06 9.18
N TRP A 26 12.16 -16.76 9.72
CA TRP A 26 13.21 -16.15 10.53
C TRP A 26 14.08 -15.19 9.72
N ALA A 27 14.47 -15.56 8.50
CA ALA A 27 15.27 -14.72 7.62
C ALA A 27 14.53 -13.42 7.25
N LEU A 28 13.23 -13.50 6.94
CA LEU A 28 12.39 -12.33 6.66
C LEU A 28 12.21 -11.45 7.90
N ALA A 29 11.98 -12.05 9.08
CA ALA A 29 11.86 -11.30 10.32
C ALA A 29 13.18 -10.58 10.65
N LYS A 30 14.33 -11.26 10.48
CA LYS A 30 15.65 -10.69 10.74
C LYS A 30 16.05 -9.62 9.72
N SER A 31 15.70 -9.81 8.45
CA SER A 31 15.94 -8.85 7.37
C SER A 31 15.16 -7.55 7.60
N THR A 32 13.89 -7.64 7.97
CA THR A 32 13.02 -6.47 8.21
C THR A 32 13.36 -5.74 9.50
N THR A 33 13.68 -6.45 10.59
CA THR A 33 13.90 -5.84 11.92
C THR A 33 15.36 -5.46 12.17
N THR A 34 16.30 -6.38 11.93
CA THR A 34 17.71 -6.22 12.31
C THR A 34 18.48 -5.50 11.22
N TYR A 35 18.25 -5.85 9.95
CA TYR A 35 18.95 -5.25 8.82
C TYR A 35 18.20 -4.07 8.19
N ARG A 36 16.97 -3.79 8.66
CA ARG A 36 16.09 -2.70 8.19
C ARG A 36 16.01 -2.63 6.65
N CYS A 37 16.15 -3.76 5.98
CA CYS A 37 16.20 -3.83 4.52
C CYS A 37 14.80 -4.09 3.98
N ARG A 38 14.36 -3.22 3.07
CA ARG A 38 13.13 -3.40 2.31
C ARG A 38 13.45 -4.18 1.03
N GLY A 39 12.50 -4.98 0.55
CA GLY A 39 12.66 -5.84 -0.63
C GLY A 39 12.87 -5.09 -1.95
N ASP A 40 12.68 -3.77 -1.97
CA ASP A 40 12.91 -2.88 -3.11
C ASP A 40 14.38 -2.41 -3.25
N GLY A 41 15.30 -3.00 -2.48
CA GLY A 41 16.75 -2.75 -2.60
C GLY A 41 17.21 -1.39 -2.06
N ARG A 42 16.31 -0.60 -1.47
CA ARG A 42 16.64 0.68 -0.84
C ARG A 42 17.28 0.42 0.52
N ARG A 43 18.59 0.16 0.52
CA ARG A 43 19.43 0.23 1.73
C ARG A 43 19.69 1.70 2.04
N GLY A 44 19.54 2.08 3.31
CA GLY A 44 20.29 3.22 3.83
C GLY A 44 21.76 2.97 3.50
N SER A 45 22.42 3.95 2.90
CA SER A 45 23.82 3.80 2.49
C SER A 45 24.67 3.46 3.72
N ILE A 46 25.79 2.76 3.52
CA ILE A 46 26.76 2.53 4.59
C ILE A 46 27.27 3.85 5.20
N CYS A 47 27.19 4.96 4.43
CA CYS A 47 27.53 6.31 4.87
C CYS A 47 26.34 7.15 5.37
N GLU A 48 25.09 6.66 5.26
CA GLU A 48 23.89 7.33 5.78
C GLU A 48 23.07 6.31 6.58
N PRO A 49 23.25 6.25 7.91
CA PRO A 49 22.62 5.26 8.79
C PRO A 49 21.11 5.49 8.95
N SER A 50 20.51 6.40 8.19
CA SER A 50 19.07 6.65 8.19
C SER A 50 18.33 5.41 7.71
N ASP A 51 17.93 4.60 8.68
CA ASP A 51 16.97 3.50 8.64
C ASP A 51 16.27 3.31 7.30
N GLY A 52 16.63 2.25 6.58
CA GLY A 52 15.93 1.85 5.35
C GLY A 52 14.42 1.67 5.53
N ALA A 53 13.96 1.46 6.77
CA ALA A 53 12.55 1.46 7.15
C ALA A 53 11.88 2.85 7.13
N LEU A 54 12.62 3.93 7.37
CA LEU A 54 12.14 5.32 7.37
C LEU A 54 12.25 5.98 5.99
N ILE A 55 12.96 5.37 5.04
CA ILE A 55 13.11 5.89 3.68
C ILE A 55 11.74 5.93 2.97
N ILE A 56 11.38 7.11 2.48
CA ILE A 56 10.18 7.32 1.67
C ILE A 56 10.46 6.80 0.25
N ARG A 57 9.51 6.02 -0.32
CA ARG A 57 9.60 5.55 -1.71
C ARG A 57 9.53 6.76 -2.67
N PRO A 58 10.17 6.74 -3.86
CA PRO A 58 10.17 7.83 -4.83
C PRO A 58 8.76 8.34 -5.09
N ILE A 59 8.62 9.66 -5.00
CA ILE A 59 7.37 10.37 -5.20
C ILE A 59 7.43 11.05 -6.56
N ASN A 60 6.42 10.80 -7.38
CA ASN A 60 6.18 11.52 -8.62
C ASN A 60 4.79 12.14 -8.58
N LEU A 61 4.66 13.35 -9.13
CA LEU A 61 3.41 14.08 -9.24
C LEU A 61 3.26 14.65 -10.65
N SER A 62 2.03 14.61 -11.18
CA SER A 62 1.71 15.22 -12.46
C SER A 62 0.30 15.84 -12.43
N THR A 63 0.19 17.08 -12.90
CA THR A 63 -1.02 17.90 -12.93
C THR A 63 -0.92 18.92 -14.07
N PRO A 64 -1.96 19.16 -14.89
CA PRO A 64 -3.21 18.39 -15.01
C PRO A 64 -3.02 17.06 -15.77
N ILE A 65 -3.85 16.06 -15.47
CA ILE A 65 -3.85 14.75 -16.15
C ILE A 65 -4.95 14.67 -17.22
N PHE A 66 -6.09 15.30 -16.96
CA PHE A 66 -7.23 15.35 -17.87
C PHE A 66 -7.38 16.74 -18.50
N PRO A 67 -8.12 16.84 -19.62
CA PRO A 67 -8.51 18.12 -20.22
C PRO A 67 -9.40 18.96 -19.30
N ASP A 68 -9.64 20.21 -19.70
CA ASP A 68 -10.38 21.25 -18.95
C ASP A 68 -11.82 20.89 -18.55
N VAL A 69 -12.35 19.76 -19.02
CA VAL A 69 -13.66 19.20 -18.60
C VAL A 69 -13.67 18.87 -17.10
N VAL A 70 -12.52 18.54 -16.51
CA VAL A 70 -12.39 18.27 -15.07
C VAL A 70 -11.87 19.53 -14.38
N HIS A 71 -12.56 19.99 -13.32
CA HIS A 71 -12.14 21.19 -12.57
C HIS A 71 -10.72 21.09 -12.02
N GLY A 72 -10.26 19.88 -11.66
CA GLY A 72 -8.87 19.62 -11.30
C GLY A 72 -8.56 18.13 -11.36
N SER A 73 -7.33 17.78 -11.76
CA SER A 73 -6.87 16.40 -11.79
C SER A 73 -5.39 16.30 -11.43
N ALA A 74 -5.04 15.23 -10.72
CA ALA A 74 -3.68 14.96 -10.29
C ALA A 74 -3.38 13.47 -10.24
N MET A 75 -2.19 13.08 -10.70
CA MET A 75 -1.65 11.74 -10.49
C MET A 75 -0.55 11.83 -9.45
N PHE A 76 -0.68 11.06 -8.38
CA PHE A 76 0.32 10.92 -7.32
C PHE A 76 0.81 9.49 -7.29
N SER A 77 2.13 9.32 -7.39
CA SER A 77 2.78 8.00 -7.34
C SER A 77 3.80 7.97 -6.23
N ARG A 78 3.73 6.97 -5.35
CA ARG A 78 4.73 6.63 -4.34
C ARG A 78 5.19 5.20 -4.57
N GLY A 79 6.38 5.01 -5.15
CA GLY A 79 6.83 3.68 -5.59
C GLY A 79 5.79 3.03 -6.51
N GLU A 80 5.32 1.83 -6.17
CA GLU A 80 4.27 1.13 -6.92
C GLU A 80 2.84 1.59 -6.60
N THR A 81 2.65 2.41 -5.56
CA THR A 81 1.32 2.91 -5.20
C THR A 81 0.98 4.14 -6.03
N GLN A 82 -0.05 4.05 -6.85
CA GLN A 82 -0.48 5.12 -7.73
C GLN A 82 -1.93 5.52 -7.41
N VAL A 83 -2.19 6.82 -7.32
CA VAL A 83 -3.50 7.40 -7.02
C VAL A 83 -3.80 8.49 -8.03
N LEU A 84 -4.96 8.38 -8.68
CA LEU A 84 -5.54 9.41 -9.51
C LEU A 84 -6.61 10.16 -8.72
N CYS A 85 -6.40 11.45 -8.52
CA CYS A 85 -7.32 12.34 -7.83
C CYS A 85 -8.00 13.27 -8.82
N THR A 86 -9.30 13.48 -8.67
CA THR A 86 -10.06 14.51 -9.40
C THR A 86 -10.78 15.41 -8.41
N ALA A 87 -10.87 16.69 -8.74
CA ALA A 87 -11.65 17.68 -8.03
C ALA A 87 -12.89 18.01 -8.84
N THR A 88 -14.04 18.02 -8.16
CA THR A 88 -15.33 18.41 -8.73
C THR A 88 -15.88 19.60 -7.95
N LEU A 89 -16.07 20.73 -8.62
CA LEU A 89 -16.74 21.90 -8.06
C LEU A 89 -18.22 21.87 -8.45
N GLY A 90 -19.07 22.24 -7.51
CA GLY A 90 -20.52 22.37 -7.70
C GLY A 90 -20.99 23.72 -7.16
N ALA A 91 -22.26 24.04 -7.35
CA ALA A 91 -22.82 25.28 -6.83
C ALA A 91 -22.80 25.28 -5.28
N PRO A 92 -22.59 26.41 -4.59
CA PRO A 92 -22.57 26.45 -3.12
C PRO A 92 -23.83 25.85 -2.47
N ARG A 93 -24.97 25.91 -3.17
CA ARG A 93 -26.26 25.35 -2.74
C ARG A 93 -26.29 23.81 -2.70
N GLU A 94 -25.38 23.15 -3.42
CA GLU A 94 -25.17 21.69 -3.37
C GLU A 94 -24.25 21.26 -2.22
N GLY A 95 -23.57 22.23 -1.60
CA GLY A 95 -22.76 22.00 -0.42
C GLY A 95 -23.63 21.50 0.74
N ARG A 96 -23.08 20.59 1.55
CA ARG A 96 -23.75 20.14 2.78
C ARG A 96 -23.51 21.21 3.86
N PRO A 97 -24.54 21.95 4.32
CA PRO A 97 -24.38 22.86 5.45
C PRO A 97 -24.11 22.02 6.69
N VAL A 98 -22.93 22.19 7.28
CA VAL A 98 -22.57 21.58 8.54
C VAL A 98 -22.52 22.69 9.58
N THR A 99 -23.34 22.58 10.62
CA THR A 99 -23.43 23.59 11.70
C THR A 99 -22.16 23.64 12.54
N ASN A 100 -21.49 22.50 12.74
CA ASN A 100 -20.21 22.40 13.42
C ASN A 100 -19.18 21.69 12.51
N PRO A 101 -18.13 22.39 12.05
CA PRO A 101 -17.12 21.82 11.14
C PRO A 101 -16.31 20.66 11.77
N PHE A 102 -16.32 20.52 13.09
CA PHE A 102 -15.64 19.45 13.82
C PHE A 102 -16.57 18.29 14.21
N SER A 103 -17.86 18.38 13.89
CA SER A 103 -18.79 17.27 14.16
C SER A 103 -18.49 16.08 13.26
N SER A 104 -18.56 14.86 13.80
CA SER A 104 -18.37 13.64 13.03
C SER A 104 -19.51 13.50 12.00
N VAL A 105 -19.25 13.83 10.75
CA VAL A 105 -20.26 13.72 9.69
C VAL A 105 -20.44 12.25 9.32
N SER A 106 -21.66 11.72 9.48
CA SER A 106 -22.04 10.42 8.91
C SER A 106 -21.90 10.48 7.38
N LYS A 107 -21.07 9.60 6.81
CA LYS A 107 -20.77 9.54 5.37
C LYS A 107 -21.94 9.08 4.49
N ARG A 108 -23.07 8.68 5.08
CA ARG A 108 -24.23 8.25 4.29
C ARG A 108 -24.94 9.49 3.74
N LYS A 109 -24.98 9.58 2.41
CA LYS A 109 -25.96 10.41 1.69
C LYS A 109 -27.32 10.04 2.29
N LYS A 110 -28.00 10.99 2.96
CA LYS A 110 -29.42 10.81 3.24
C LYS A 110 -30.07 10.75 1.87
N VAL A 111 -30.49 9.55 1.47
CA VAL A 111 -31.41 9.39 0.36
C VAL A 111 -32.72 9.98 0.84
N ASP A 112 -33.31 10.84 0.02
CA ASP A 112 -34.60 11.44 0.36
C ASP A 112 -35.64 10.31 0.46
N PRO A 113 -36.39 10.20 1.57
CA PRO A 113 -37.31 9.08 1.78
C PRO A 113 -38.55 9.11 0.88
N ASN A 114 -38.69 10.11 0.01
CA ASN A 114 -39.81 10.30 -0.91
C ASN A 114 -39.39 10.29 -2.39
N LEU A 115 -38.24 9.68 -2.71
CA LEU A 115 -37.87 9.32 -4.08
C LEU A 115 -37.82 7.80 -4.23
#